data_AF-A0A8H4M2Q1-F1
#
_entry.id   AF-A0A8H4M2Q1-F1
#
_cell.length_a   1.000
_cell.length_b   1.000
_cell.length_c   1.000
_cell.angle_alpha   90.00
_cell.angle_beta   90.00
_cell.angle_gamma   90.00
#
_symmetry.space_group_name_H-M   'P 1'
#
loop_
_entity.id
_entity.type
_entity.pdbx_description
1 polymer ?
#
loop_
_entity_poly.entity_id
_entity_poly.type
_entity_poly.pdbx_seq_one_letter_code
_entity_poly.pdbx_strand_id
1 'polypeptide(L)' 'MSAAVLGLRRAKEAADEASIPKEGPGSIIFEEGNVLERLAYSDNTFDIMFCAHTLGYMPPPDMPLKALTEKRRVLKPEES' A
#
# COMPACT_ATOMS: atom_id res chain seq x y z
N MET A 1 2.43 -0.34 15.61
CA MET A 1 2.24 -0.95 14.27
C MET A 1 1.26 -0.05 13.54
N SER A 2 1.71 0.64 12.51
CA SER A 2 0.90 1.57 11.72
C SER A 2 0.65 0.94 10.36
N ALA A 3 -0.59 0.94 9.89
CA ALA A 3 -0.96 0.38 8.59
C ALA A 3 -1.17 1.51 7.58
N ALA A 4 -0.48 1.45 6.44
CA ALA A 4 -0.74 2.32 5.30
C ALA A 4 -1.59 1.57 4.27
N VAL A 5 -2.71 2.17 3.86
CA VAL A 5 -3.64 1.59 2.89
C VAL A 5 -3.69 2.48 1.64
N LEU A 6 -3.22 1.93 0.51
CA LEU A 6 -3.32 2.56 -0.82
C LEU A 6 -4.66 2.17 -1.46
N GLY A 7 -5.73 2.93 -1.18
CA GLY A 7 -7.08 2.64 -1.66
C GLY A 7 -7.93 3.91 -1.82
N LEU A 8 -8.30 4.24 -3.07
CA LEU A 8 -8.93 5.49 -3.46
C LEU A 8 -10.33 5.69 -2.84
N ARG A 9 -10.42 6.72 -2.01
CA ARG A 9 -11.63 7.41 -1.51
C ARG A 9 -12.56 6.62 -0.59
N ARG A 10 -13.12 5.47 -0.98
CA ARG A 10 -14.12 4.75 -0.16
C ARG A 10 -13.57 4.20 1.16
N ALA A 11 -12.35 3.69 1.16
CA ALA A 11 -11.73 3.18 2.38
C ALA A 11 -11.43 4.31 3.38
N LYS A 12 -11.04 5.48 2.85
CA LYS A 12 -10.83 6.69 3.64
C LYS A 12 -12.15 7.17 4.26
N GLU A 13 -13.22 7.24 3.48
CA GLU A 13 -14.56 7.60 3.96
C GLU A 13 -15.03 6.66 5.09
N ALA A 14 -14.87 5.34 4.90
CA ALA A 14 -15.25 4.35 5.91
C ALA A 14 -14.44 4.48 7.21
N ALA A 15 -13.13 4.79 7.11
CA ALA A 15 -12.30 4.99 8.28
C ALA A 15 -12.59 6.32 9.01
N ASP A 16 -12.91 7.38 8.27
CA ASP A 16 -13.36 8.65 8.83
C ASP A 16 -14.71 8.46 9.55
N GLU A 17 -15.65 7.71 8.98
CA GLU A 17 -16.94 7.34 9.62
C GLU A 17 -16.72 6.53 10.91
N ALA A 18 -15.81 5.56 10.88
CA ALA A 18 -15.45 4.75 12.04
C ALA A 18 -14.57 5.49 13.07
N SER A 19 -14.25 6.77 12.86
CA SER A 19 -13.40 7.59 13.74
C SER A 19 -12.05 6.94 14.07
N ILE A 20 -11.44 6.27 13.09
CA ILE A 20 -10.16 5.59 13.28
C ILE A 20 -9.06 6.64 13.52
N PRO A 21 -8.21 6.47 14.54
CA PRO A 21 -7.10 7.38 14.79
C PRO A 21 -6.15 7.48 13.60
N LYS A 22 -5.59 8.67 13.38
CA LYS A 22 -4.59 8.92 12.31
C LYS A 22 -3.15 8.89 12.83
N GLU A 23 -2.98 8.86 14.15
CA GLU A 23 -1.68 8.83 14.83
C GLU A 23 -1.71 7.87 16.02
N GLY A 24 -0.54 7.34 16.40
CA GLY A 24 -0.38 6.42 17.52
C GLY A 24 -0.68 4.95 17.18
N PRO A 25 -0.59 4.03 18.17
CA PRO A 25 -0.88 2.62 17.97
C PRO A 25 -2.30 2.38 17.45
N GLY A 26 -2.44 1.58 16.39
CA GLY A 26 -3.74 1.30 15.77
C GLY A 26 -4.22 2.36 14.79
N SER A 27 -3.40 3.38 14.51
CA SER A 27 -3.75 4.39 13.53
C SER A 27 -3.70 3.89 12.09
N ILE A 28 -4.59 4.44 11.25
CA ILE A 28 -4.58 4.21 9.80
C ILE A 28 -4.37 5.53 9.08
N ILE A 29 -3.44 5.53 8.13
CA ILE A 29 -3.18 6.66 7.24
C ILE A 29 -3.53 6.23 5.81
N PHE A 30 -4.24 7.10 5.10
CA PHE A 30 -4.61 6.91 3.70
C PHE A 30 -3.85 7.91 2.84
N GLU A 31 -3.10 7.39 1.89
CA GLU A 31 -2.33 8.17 0.94
C GLU A 31 -2.66 7.73 -0.49
N GLU A 32 -2.61 8.67 -1.43
CA GLU A 32 -2.76 8.39 -2.85
C GLU A 32 -1.36 8.25 -3.45
N GLY A 33 -1.14 7.16 -4.19
CA GLY A 33 0.15 6.89 -4.82
C GLY A 33 -0.01 6.00 -6.05
N ASN A 34 0.81 6.25 -7.07
CA ASN A 34 0.85 5.45 -8.29
C ASN A 34 1.99 4.43 -8.21
N VAL A 35 1.65 3.15 -8.07
CA VAL A 35 2.62 2.05 -7.98
C VAL A 35 3.47 1.88 -9.24
N LEU A 36 3.07 2.48 -10.37
CA LEU A 36 3.83 2.44 -11.63
C LEU A 36 4.89 3.55 -11.73
N GLU A 37 4.86 4.56 -10.85
CA GLU A 37 5.74 5.75 -10.91
C GLU A 37 6.74 5.85 -9.76
N ARG A 38 6.75 4.85 -8.86
CA ARG A 38 7.46 4.79 -7.56
C ARG A 38 6.68 5.47 -6.43
N LEU A 39 6.53 4.74 -5.33
CA LEU A 39 5.90 5.21 -4.11
C LEU A 39 6.88 6.06 -3.29
N ALA A 40 6.36 7.04 -2.56
CA ALA A 40 7.12 7.96 -1.70
C ALA A 40 7.61 7.30 -0.38
N TYR A 41 7.92 6.01 -0.41
CA TYR A 41 8.44 5.25 0.71
C TYR A 41 9.85 4.75 0.40
N SER A 42 10.70 4.69 1.43
CA SER A 42 12.00 4.05 1.34
C SER A 42 11.88 2.54 1.10
N ASP A 43 12.98 1.91 0.73
CA ASP A 43 13.04 0.45 0.64
C ASP A 43 12.76 -0.16 2.02
N ASN A 44 12.18 -1.36 2.07
CA ASN A 44 11.95 -2.11 3.32
C ASN A 44 11.14 -1.32 4.38
N THR A 45 10.17 -0.53 3.94
CA THR A 45 9.30 0.29 4.82
C THR A 45 8.26 -0.57 5.53
N PHE A 46 7.58 -1.46 4.80
CA PHE A 46 6.44 -2.21 5.30
C PHE A 46 6.84 -3.62 5.72
N ASP A 47 6.35 -4.05 6.88
CA ASP A 47 6.47 -5.44 7.33
C ASP A 47 5.49 -6.36 6.59
N ILE A 48 4.28 -5.85 6.29
CA ILE A 48 3.22 -6.59 5.62
C ILE A 48 2.66 -5.72 4.50
N MET A 49 2.44 -6.33 3.33
CA MET A 49 1.76 -5.69 2.22
C MET A 49 0.57 -6.52 1.76
N PHE A 50 -0.61 -5.91 1.74
CA PHE A 50 -1.83 -6.50 1.20
C PHE A 50 -2.16 -5.90 -0.17
N CYS A 51 -2.57 -6.75 -1.12
CA CYS A 51 -3.00 -6.32 -2.44
C CYS A 51 -4.08 -7.28 -2.95
N ALA A 52 -5.31 -6.79 -3.03
CA ALA A 52 -6.45 -7.58 -3.50
C ALA A 52 -6.82 -7.16 -4.92
N HIS A 53 -6.79 -8.13 -5.83
CA HIS A 53 -7.23 -8.03 -7.23
C HIS A 53 -6.59 -6.94 -8.09
N THR A 54 -5.67 -6.11 -7.58
CA THR A 54 -5.11 -4.95 -8.30
C THR A 54 -4.27 -5.35 -9.52
N LEU A 55 -3.42 -6.38 -9.39
CA LEU A 55 -2.52 -6.79 -10.47
C LEU A 55 -3.24 -7.45 -11.64
N GLY A 56 -4.35 -8.14 -11.39
CA GLY A 56 -5.12 -8.84 -12.42
C GLY A 56 -5.89 -7.91 -13.37
N TYR A 57 -6.11 -6.65 -12.97
CA TYR A 57 -6.74 -5.63 -13.81
C TYR A 57 -5.74 -4.76 -14.58
N MET A 58 -4.43 -4.94 -14.36
CA MET A 58 -3.41 -4.17 -15.06
C MET A 58 -3.17 -4.73 -16.48
N PRO A 59 -3.03 -3.87 -17.50
CA PRO A 59 -2.66 -4.31 -18.84
C PRO A 59 -1.32 -5.07 -18.87
N PRO A 60 -1.28 -6.30 -19.40
CA PRO A 60 -0.04 -7.03 -19.58
C PRO A 60 0.83 -6.42 -20.71
N PRO A 61 2.13 -6.79 -20.80
CA PRO A 61 2.86 -7.68 -19.88
C PRO A 61 3.59 -6.92 -18.76
N ASP A 62 3.93 -5.65 -18.96
CA ASP A 62 4.93 -4.95 -18.16
C ASP A 62 4.37 -4.29 -16.90
N MET A 63 3.11 -3.81 -16.93
CA MET A 63 2.54 -3.07 -15.80
C MET A 63 2.43 -3.93 -14.52
N PRO A 64 1.94 -5.19 -14.56
CA PRO A 64 1.91 -6.05 -13.38
C PRO A 64 3.30 -6.30 -12.80
N LEU A 65 4.31 -6.52 -13.66
CA LEU A 65 5.69 -6.76 -13.23
C LEU A 65 6.30 -5.51 -12.60
N LYS A 66 6.08 -4.33 -13.20
CA LYS A 66 6.53 -3.05 -12.66
C LYS A 66 5.91 -2.78 -11.28
N ALA A 67 4.60 -3.01 -11.14
CA ALA A 67 3.90 -2.88 -9.87
C ALA A 67 4.41 -3.87 -8.83
N LEU A 68 4.65 -5.13 -9.19
CA LEU A 68 5.23 -6.14 -8.30
C LEU A 68 6.65 -5.77 -7.85
N THR A 69 7.45 -5.23 -8.76
CA THR A 69 8.83 -4.79 -8.46
C THR A 69 8.81 -3.67 -7.42
N GLU A 70 7.97 -2.66 -7.62
CA GLU A 70 7.84 -1.56 -6.67
C GLU A 70 7.29 -2.01 -5.32
N LYS A 71 6.31 -2.90 -5.33
CA LYS A 71 5.78 -3.53 -4.11
C LYS A 71 6.85 -4.31 -3.34
N ARG A 72 7.68 -5.09 -4.05
CA ARG A 72 8.77 -5.86 -3.44
C ARG A 72 9.83 -4.96 -2.81
N ARG A 73 10.12 -3.82 -3.42
CA ARG A 73 11.11 -2.83 -2.93
C ARG A 73 10.73 -2.28 -1.56
N VAL A 74 9.47 -1.90 -1.37
CA VAL A 74 9.03 -1.28 -0.11
C VAL A 74 8.66 -2.31 0.97
N LEU A 75 8.55 -3.60 0.63
CA LEU A 75 8.34 -4.70 1.57
C LEU A 75 9.68 -5.18 2.14
N LYS A 76 9.79 -5.27 3.46
CA LYS A 76 10.97 -5.83 4.14
C LYS A 76 11.26 -7.26 3.67
N PRO A 77 12.53 -7.68 3.58
CA PRO A 77 12.85 -9.09 3.40
C PRO A 77 12.38 -9.89 4.61
N GLU A 78 11.97 -11.14 4.40
CA GLU A 78 11.81 -12.06 5.53
C GLU A 78 13.19 -12.35 6.12
N GLU A 79 13.36 -12.10 7.42
CA GLU A 79 14.54 -12.58 8.13
C GLU A 79 14.32 -14.07 8.42
N SER A 80 15.13 -14.92 7.79
CA SER A 80 15.16 -16.37 7.97
C SER A 80 15.97 -16.77 9.21
#